data_AF-A0A848WJY1-F1
#
_entry.id   AF-A0A848WJY1-F1
#
_cell.length_a   1.000
_cell.length_b   1.000
_cell.length_c   1.000
_cell.angle_alpha   90.00
_cell.angle_beta   90.00
_cell.angle_gamma   90.00
#
_symmetry.space_group_name_H-M   'P 1'
#
loop_
_entity.id
_entity.type
_entity.pdbx_description
1 polymer ?
#
loop_
_entity_poly.entity_id
_entity_poly.type
_entity_poly.pdbx_seq_one_letter_code
_entity_poly.pdbx_strand_id
1 'polypeptide(L)'
;MPLAPVAAVLIDGSSEDLHFSYLIPDALADTVLPGCRVSVPLRNRMASGTVLSISEIDPAESKFALKPVSSLLDPNPILTEPLMKLAHWLAEYYMSPVESVFRAMIPQAVRSASPADKTRKVVRLLDSKIDAEARESLQKRAKKQAEVLDILEASDDKALPLQELIGEHRIGRPSITALEKLGWVEVTEEKVARDPFADREFVATSPLNLNSEQAGALESIMALIESDSDSPPRPILLHGVTGSGKTEVYLQAIQEVLDRGKGAIVLVPEISLTPQTADRFKQRFAHMQDQVAVLHSSLSQGERHDEWKKVLNRQAKIVIGARSAVFAPIENLGLIVVDEEHENSYKQETVPRYQARDLAV
;
A
#
# COMPACT_ATOMS: atom_id res chain seq x y z
N MET A 1 -14.22 -3.22 -39.76
CA MET A 1 -12.84 -3.68 -39.46
C MET A 1 -12.93 -4.68 -38.30
N PRO A 2 -11.87 -5.41 -37.87
CA PRO A 2 -11.99 -6.13 -36.59
C PRO A 2 -12.29 -5.11 -35.47
N LEU A 3 -13.17 -5.50 -34.54
CA LEU A 3 -13.43 -4.71 -33.34
C LEU A 3 -12.12 -4.51 -32.59
N ALA A 4 -11.88 -3.29 -32.11
CA ALA A 4 -10.69 -2.96 -31.34
C ALA A 4 -11.08 -2.74 -29.87
N PRO A 5 -10.26 -3.23 -28.92
CA PRO A 5 -10.46 -2.95 -27.51
C PRO A 5 -10.17 -1.48 -27.21
N VAL A 6 -11.13 -0.81 -26.57
CA VAL A 6 -11.09 0.61 -26.21
C VAL A 6 -11.29 0.74 -24.70
N ALA A 7 -10.32 1.37 -24.04
CA ALA A 7 -10.37 1.73 -22.63
C ALA A 7 -11.01 3.10 -22.44
N ALA A 8 -12.00 3.21 -21.55
CA ALA A 8 -12.42 4.48 -20.98
C ALA A 8 -11.49 4.83 -19.82
N VAL A 9 -10.70 5.89 -19.94
CA VAL A 9 -9.65 6.25 -18.97
C VAL A 9 -10.00 7.54 -18.27
N LEU A 10 -10.20 7.47 -16.95
CA LEU A 10 -10.35 8.62 -16.06
C LEU A 10 -9.01 9.28 -15.82
N ILE A 11 -8.85 10.55 -16.24
CA ILE A 11 -7.57 11.25 -16.17
C ILE A 11 -7.32 11.82 -14.76
N ASP A 12 -6.11 11.62 -14.25
CA ASP A 12 -5.67 12.23 -13.00
C ASP A 12 -5.29 13.72 -13.22
N GLY A 13 -5.79 14.61 -12.37
CA GLY A 13 -5.52 16.05 -12.45
C GLY A 13 -6.71 16.93 -12.05
N SER A 14 -6.64 18.21 -12.43
CA SER A 14 -7.62 19.26 -12.11
C SER A 14 -8.87 19.27 -13.02
N SER A 15 -8.93 18.40 -14.01
CA SER A 15 -10.11 18.25 -14.86
C SER A 15 -11.12 17.35 -14.14
N GLU A 16 -12.13 17.96 -13.54
CA GLU A 16 -13.21 17.27 -12.82
C GLU A 16 -13.92 16.28 -13.76
N ASP A 17 -13.93 15.02 -13.35
CA ASP A 17 -14.76 13.91 -13.88
C ASP A 17 -14.78 13.65 -15.40
N LEU A 18 -13.72 14.06 -16.10
CA LEU A 18 -13.53 13.71 -17.51
C LEU A 18 -12.75 12.40 -17.68
N HIS A 19 -13.37 11.45 -18.37
CA HIS A 19 -12.71 10.28 -18.93
C HIS A 19 -12.65 10.39 -20.47
N PHE A 20 -11.65 9.74 -21.08
CA PHE A 20 -11.50 9.70 -22.54
C PHE A 20 -11.27 8.27 -23.02
N SER A 21 -11.67 8.00 -24.26
CA SER A 21 -11.47 6.71 -24.93
C SER A 21 -10.07 6.60 -25.54
N TYR A 22 -9.39 5.49 -25.27
CA TYR A 22 -8.08 5.17 -25.84
C TYR A 22 -8.09 3.74 -26.40
N LEU A 23 -7.41 3.53 -27.53
CA LEU A 23 -7.19 2.19 -28.06
C LEU A 23 -6.23 1.42 -27.15
N ILE A 24 -6.51 0.15 -26.89
CA ILE A 24 -5.58 -0.76 -26.26
C ILE A 24 -4.77 -1.44 -27.38
N PRO A 25 -3.45 -1.20 -27.48
CA PRO A 25 -2.60 -1.89 -28.45
C PRO A 25 -2.59 -3.41 -28.20
N ASP A 26 -2.41 -4.22 -29.25
CA ASP A 26 -2.35 -5.69 -29.14
C ASP A 26 -1.34 -6.17 -28.08
N ALA A 27 -0.19 -5.49 -27.97
CA ALA A 27 0.84 -5.79 -26.97
C ALA A 27 0.40 -5.60 -25.50
N LEU A 28 -0.71 -4.89 -25.29
CA LEU A 28 -1.28 -4.58 -23.98
C LEU A 28 -2.70 -5.19 -23.79
N ALA A 29 -3.21 -5.92 -24.79
CA ALA A 29 -4.58 -6.41 -24.80
C ALA A 29 -4.87 -7.36 -23.62
N ASP A 30 -3.91 -8.22 -23.26
CA ASP A 30 -4.07 -9.20 -22.19
C ASP A 30 -3.72 -8.65 -20.78
N THR A 31 -3.15 -7.44 -20.70
CA THR A 31 -2.63 -6.88 -19.44
C THR A 31 -3.42 -5.66 -18.95
N VAL A 32 -4.02 -4.89 -19.86
CA VAL A 32 -4.87 -3.75 -19.49
C VAL A 32 -6.25 -4.25 -19.09
N LEU A 33 -6.58 -4.08 -17.81
CA LEU A 33 -7.87 -4.44 -17.24
C LEU A 33 -8.56 -3.20 -16.65
N PRO A 34 -9.90 -3.23 -16.46
CA PRO A 34 -10.57 -2.23 -15.63
C PRO A 34 -9.93 -2.15 -14.25
N GLY A 35 -9.75 -0.92 -13.75
CA GLY A 35 -9.04 -0.64 -12.50
C GLY A 35 -7.52 -0.52 -12.64
N CYS A 36 -6.92 -0.79 -13.82
CA CYS A 36 -5.49 -0.53 -14.05
C CYS A 36 -5.18 0.97 -14.16
N ARG A 37 -3.97 1.34 -13.72
CA ARG A 37 -3.41 2.66 -14.01
C ARG A 37 -2.58 2.64 -15.28
N VAL A 38 -2.79 3.63 -16.13
CA VAL A 38 -2.18 3.72 -17.46
C VAL A 38 -1.59 5.09 -17.72
N SER A 39 -0.53 5.13 -18.53
CA SER A 39 0.02 6.34 -19.13
C SER A 39 -0.62 6.55 -20.50
N VAL A 40 -1.19 7.73 -20.72
CA VAL A 40 -1.91 8.07 -21.96
C VAL A 40 -1.51 9.45 -22.50
N PRO A 41 -1.51 9.65 -23.83
CA PRO A 41 -1.20 10.94 -24.43
C PRO A 41 -2.39 11.90 -24.31
N LEU A 42 -2.22 12.99 -23.58
CA LEU A 42 -3.24 14.04 -23.40
C LEU A 42 -2.73 15.38 -23.93
N ARG A 43 -3.31 15.83 -25.05
CA ARG A 43 -2.85 17.03 -25.78
C ARG A 43 -1.35 16.95 -26.09
N ASN A 44 -0.53 17.77 -25.43
CA ASN A 44 0.91 17.91 -25.65
C ASN A 44 1.77 17.28 -24.52
N ARG A 45 1.18 16.45 -23.66
CA ARG A 45 1.89 15.78 -22.55
C ARG A 45 1.42 14.35 -22.35
N MET A 46 2.16 13.59 -21.56
CA MET A 46 1.70 12.34 -20.97
C MET A 46 0.89 12.62 -19.70
N ALA A 47 -0.19 11.87 -19.50
CA ALA A 47 -1.02 11.90 -18.30
C ALA A 47 -1.17 10.50 -17.73
N SER A 48 -1.30 10.40 -16.41
CA SER A 48 -1.78 9.18 -15.76
C SER A 48 -3.30 9.17 -15.72
N GLY A 49 -3.87 7.98 -15.73
CA GLY A 49 -5.28 7.79 -15.49
C GLY A 49 -5.61 6.36 -15.07
N THR A 50 -6.85 6.15 -14.67
CA THR A 50 -7.39 4.84 -14.27
C THR A 50 -8.39 4.34 -15.30
N VAL A 51 -8.27 3.09 -15.74
CA VAL A 51 -9.22 2.46 -16.66
C VAL A 51 -10.53 2.21 -15.92
N LEU A 52 -11.61 2.85 -16.36
CA LEU A 52 -12.96 2.67 -15.80
C LEU A 52 -13.63 1.42 -16.35
N SER A 53 -13.53 1.23 -17.66
CA SER A 53 -14.16 0.13 -18.39
C SER A 53 -13.41 -0.13 -19.70
N ILE A 54 -13.62 -1.32 -20.24
CA ILE A 54 -13.13 -1.72 -21.56
C ILE A 54 -14.34 -2.13 -22.39
N SER A 55 -14.35 -1.69 -23.64
CA SER A 55 -15.40 -2.00 -24.62
C SER A 55 -14.76 -2.34 -25.95
N GLU A 56 -15.45 -3.14 -26.76
CA GLU A 56 -15.06 -3.41 -28.14
C GLU A 56 -15.83 -2.49 -29.07
N ILE A 57 -15.12 -1.72 -29.90
CA ILE A 57 -15.73 -0.77 -30.84
C ILE A 57 -15.06 -0.95 -32.21
N ASP A 58 -15.82 -0.83 -33.30
CA ASP A 58 -15.20 -0.65 -34.62
C ASP A 58 -14.59 0.76 -34.67
N PRO A 59 -13.26 0.92 -34.84
CA PRO A 59 -12.65 2.24 -34.92
C PRO A 59 -13.28 3.16 -35.97
N ALA A 60 -13.90 2.60 -37.02
CA ALA A 60 -14.63 3.35 -38.04
C ALA A 60 -15.92 4.00 -37.53
N GLU A 61 -16.51 3.49 -36.45
CA GLU A 61 -17.69 4.08 -35.79
C GLU A 61 -17.33 5.24 -34.86
N SER A 62 -16.06 5.38 -34.49
CA SER A 62 -15.60 6.50 -33.68
C SER A 62 -15.59 7.79 -34.50
N LYS A 63 -16.30 8.81 -34.01
CA LYS A 63 -16.28 10.17 -34.59
C LYS A 63 -14.91 10.86 -34.51
N PHE A 64 -13.99 10.31 -33.71
CA PHE A 64 -12.68 10.89 -33.45
C PHE A 64 -11.58 9.84 -33.60
N ALA A 65 -10.39 10.27 -34.05
CA ALA A 65 -9.22 9.41 -34.04
C ALA A 65 -8.78 9.11 -32.61
N LEU A 66 -8.86 7.84 -32.22
CA LEU A 66 -8.46 7.39 -30.89
C LEU A 66 -6.94 7.26 -30.82
N LYS A 67 -6.35 7.76 -29.72
CA LYS A 67 -4.93 7.56 -29.43
C LYS A 67 -4.74 6.26 -28.65
N PRO A 68 -3.57 5.60 -28.75
CA PRO A 68 -3.30 4.38 -28.00
C PRO A 68 -2.94 4.67 -26.54
N VAL A 69 -3.26 3.72 -25.65
CA VAL A 69 -2.63 3.60 -24.33
C VAL A 69 -1.13 3.40 -24.52
N SER A 70 -0.31 4.17 -23.81
CA SER A 70 1.15 4.13 -23.99
C SER A 70 1.85 3.09 -23.12
N SER A 71 1.43 2.92 -21.87
CA SER A 71 1.97 1.90 -20.97
C SER A 71 1.09 1.70 -19.73
N LEU A 72 1.27 0.57 -19.05
CA LEU A 72 0.79 0.36 -17.69
C LEU A 72 1.72 1.06 -16.69
N LEU A 73 1.14 1.68 -15.67
CA LEU A 73 1.89 2.31 -14.57
C LEU A 73 2.11 1.35 -13.39
N ASP A 74 1.20 0.40 -13.22
CA ASP A 74 1.21 -0.58 -12.15
C ASP A 74 0.97 -1.98 -12.77
N PRO A 75 1.61 -3.05 -12.25
CA PRO A 75 1.51 -4.39 -12.82
C PRO A 75 0.14 -5.05 -12.56
N ASN A 76 -0.59 -4.59 -11.55
CA ASN A 76 -1.91 -5.11 -11.16
C ASN A 76 -2.93 -3.95 -11.08
N PRO A 77 -4.23 -4.23 -11.25
CA PRO A 77 -5.28 -3.24 -11.02
C PRO A 77 -5.21 -2.65 -9.61
N ILE A 78 -5.26 -1.32 -9.50
CA ILE A 78 -5.32 -0.64 -8.20
C ILE A 78 -6.70 -0.77 -7.57
N LEU A 79 -7.73 -0.83 -8.41
CA LEU A 79 -9.08 -1.22 -8.04
C LEU A 79 -9.29 -2.64 -8.55
N THR A 80 -9.30 -3.59 -7.63
CA THR A 80 -9.58 -5.00 -7.93
C THR A 80 -11.02 -5.18 -8.41
N GLU A 81 -11.35 -6.30 -9.04
CA GLU A 81 -12.71 -6.56 -9.53
C GLU A 81 -13.79 -6.37 -8.44
N PRO A 82 -13.63 -6.84 -7.18
CA PRO A 82 -14.59 -6.54 -6.11
C PRO A 82 -14.74 -5.04 -5.81
N LEU A 83 -13.64 -4.29 -5.81
CA LEU A 83 -13.67 -2.84 -5.63
C LEU A 83 -14.32 -2.14 -6.82
N MET A 84 -14.12 -2.62 -8.04
CA MET A 84 -14.82 -2.11 -9.22
C MET A 84 -16.32 -2.32 -9.09
N LYS A 85 -16.78 -3.50 -8.65
CA LYS A 85 -18.21 -3.76 -8.38
C LYS A 85 -18.76 -2.85 -7.29
N LEU A 86 -18.02 -2.69 -6.19
CA LEU A 86 -18.36 -1.78 -5.11
C LEU A 86 -18.47 -0.33 -5.60
N ALA A 87 -17.57 0.12 -6.49
CA ALA A 87 -17.58 1.46 -7.04
C ALA A 87 -18.85 1.75 -7.84
N HIS A 88 -19.31 0.80 -8.65
CA HIS A 88 -20.54 0.93 -9.42
C HIS A 88 -21.77 0.94 -8.51
N TRP A 89 -21.82 0.02 -7.52
CA TRP A 89 -22.89 0.02 -6.52
C TRP A 89 -22.94 1.33 -5.74
N LEU A 90 -21.77 1.86 -5.34
CA LEU A 90 -21.65 3.16 -4.68
C LEU A 90 -22.21 4.29 -5.53
N ALA A 91 -21.84 4.33 -6.82
CA ALA A 91 -22.30 5.35 -7.75
C ALA A 91 -23.82 5.32 -7.89
N GLU A 92 -24.41 4.12 -8.00
CA GLU A 92 -25.86 3.92 -8.09
C GLU A 92 -26.56 4.28 -6.77
N TYR A 93 -26.12 3.72 -5.64
CA TYR A 93 -26.77 3.90 -4.35
C TYR A 93 -26.70 5.35 -3.85
N TYR A 94 -25.54 6.00 -4.00
CA TYR A 94 -25.33 7.39 -3.59
C TYR A 94 -25.62 8.40 -4.72
N MET A 95 -26.15 7.96 -5.86
CA MET A 95 -26.50 8.80 -7.01
C MET A 95 -25.37 9.77 -7.39
N SER A 96 -24.16 9.24 -7.46
CA SER A 96 -22.92 10.00 -7.68
C SER A 96 -22.24 9.58 -8.98
N PRO A 97 -21.58 10.49 -9.70
CA PRO A 97 -20.79 10.11 -10.87
C PRO A 97 -19.75 9.05 -10.50
N VAL A 98 -19.66 7.99 -11.31
CA VAL A 98 -18.74 6.88 -11.06
C VAL A 98 -17.29 7.36 -11.01
N GLU A 99 -16.96 8.40 -11.78
CA GLU A 99 -15.67 9.07 -11.77
C GLU A 99 -15.33 9.63 -10.38
N SER A 100 -16.29 10.33 -9.74
CA SER A 100 -16.11 10.87 -8.39
C SER A 100 -15.92 9.74 -7.36
N VAL A 101 -16.61 8.61 -7.54
CA VAL A 101 -16.42 7.41 -6.69
C VAL A 101 -15.01 6.86 -6.83
N PHE A 102 -14.53 6.64 -8.06
CA PHE A 102 -13.19 6.13 -8.31
C PHE A 102 -12.11 7.06 -7.73
N ARG A 103 -12.31 8.38 -7.85
CA ARG A 103 -11.41 9.38 -7.23
C ARG A 103 -11.42 9.33 -5.70
N ALA A 104 -12.55 8.98 -5.09
CA ALA A 104 -12.66 8.83 -3.65
C ALA A 104 -12.03 7.52 -3.14
N MET A 105 -12.10 6.44 -3.94
CA MET A 105 -11.52 5.14 -3.61
C MET A 105 -10.00 5.11 -3.72
N ILE A 106 -9.42 5.90 -4.63
CA ILE A 106 -7.96 5.93 -4.83
C ILE A 106 -7.37 7.22 -4.19
N PRO A 107 -6.50 7.11 -3.19
CA PRO A 107 -5.88 8.27 -2.57
C PRO A 107 -5.17 9.16 -3.61
N GLN A 108 -5.26 10.48 -3.44
CA GLN A 108 -4.64 11.43 -4.37
C GLN A 108 -3.13 11.18 -4.57
N ALA A 109 -2.42 10.83 -3.50
CA ALA A 109 -1.01 10.45 -3.50
C ALA A 109 -0.67 9.28 -4.43
N VAL A 110 -1.64 8.40 -4.68
CA VAL A 110 -1.48 7.22 -5.54
C VAL A 110 -1.92 7.54 -6.96
N ARG A 111 -2.94 8.39 -7.13
CA ARG A 111 -3.41 8.87 -8.44
C ARG A 111 -2.33 9.65 -9.19
N SER A 112 -1.70 10.64 -8.54
CA SER A 112 -0.62 11.40 -9.16
C SER A 112 0.53 10.48 -9.60
N ALA A 113 1.18 10.80 -10.73
CA ALA A 113 2.48 10.23 -11.07
C ALA A 113 3.37 10.30 -9.82
N SER A 114 3.91 9.15 -9.40
CA SER A 114 4.44 8.91 -8.05
C SER A 114 5.20 10.13 -7.52
N PRO A 115 4.93 10.60 -6.29
CA PRO A 115 5.92 11.45 -5.62
C PRO A 115 7.25 10.72 -5.73
N ALA A 116 8.31 11.40 -6.20
CA ALA A 116 9.59 10.77 -6.50
C ALA A 116 9.92 9.75 -5.40
N ASP A 117 10.08 8.47 -5.78
CA ASP A 117 10.35 7.41 -4.81
C ASP A 117 11.50 7.88 -3.93
N LYS A 118 11.38 7.77 -2.59
CA LYS A 118 12.47 8.20 -1.71
C LYS A 118 13.65 7.27 -2.00
N THR A 119 14.72 7.79 -2.57
CA THR A 119 15.93 7.01 -2.80
C THR A 119 16.93 7.23 -1.67
N ARG A 120 17.67 6.19 -1.31
CA ARG A 120 18.90 6.30 -0.52
C ARG A 120 20.06 5.81 -1.36
N LYS A 121 21.25 6.37 -1.10
CA LYS A 121 22.48 5.83 -1.67
C LYS A 121 22.91 4.64 -0.83
N VAL A 122 23.15 3.51 -1.48
CA VAL A 122 23.66 2.28 -0.88
C VAL A 122 25.03 2.02 -1.46
N VAL A 123 25.98 1.68 -0.60
CA VAL A 123 27.32 1.26 -0.98
C VAL A 123 27.33 -0.26 -0.99
N ARG A 124 27.59 -0.87 -2.14
CA ARG A 124 27.64 -2.31 -2.33
C ARG A 124 29.06 -2.75 -2.63
N LEU A 125 29.52 -3.82 -2.00
CA LEU A 125 30.79 -4.44 -2.31
C LEU A 125 30.70 -5.16 -3.66
N LEU A 126 31.64 -4.87 -4.55
CA LEU A 126 31.79 -5.59 -5.80
C LEU A 126 32.76 -6.74 -5.60
N ASP A 127 32.25 -7.97 -5.69
CA ASP A 127 33.02 -9.22 -5.53
C ASP A 127 34.09 -9.44 -6.62
N SER A 128 34.27 -8.50 -7.55
CA SER A 128 35.27 -8.57 -8.60
C SER A 128 36.69 -8.45 -8.02
N LYS A 129 37.23 -9.59 -7.57
CA LYS A 129 38.65 -9.90 -7.31
C LYS A 129 39.43 -8.77 -6.64
N ILE A 130 39.05 -8.42 -5.42
CA ILE A 130 39.98 -7.72 -4.52
C ILE A 130 41.14 -8.69 -4.26
N ASP A 131 42.32 -8.40 -4.80
CA ASP A 131 43.48 -9.26 -4.57
C ASP A 131 43.93 -9.18 -3.09
N ALA A 132 44.45 -10.30 -2.57
CA ALA A 132 44.83 -10.41 -1.16
C ALA A 132 45.97 -9.46 -0.75
N GLU A 133 46.94 -9.19 -1.63
CA GLU A 133 48.00 -8.20 -1.45
C GLU A 133 47.44 -6.77 -1.43
N ALA A 134 46.48 -6.47 -2.32
CA ALA A 134 45.84 -5.17 -2.36
C ALA A 134 45.05 -4.89 -1.07
N ARG A 135 44.37 -5.91 -0.53
CA ARG A 135 43.68 -5.83 0.76
C ARG A 135 44.64 -5.65 1.93
N GLU A 136 45.76 -6.40 1.95
CA GLU A 136 46.78 -6.28 3.01
C GLU A 136 47.46 -4.91 3.00
N SER A 137 47.73 -4.37 1.81
CA SER A 137 48.26 -3.00 1.63
C SER A 137 47.30 -1.94 2.17
N LEU A 138 45.99 -2.10 1.93
CA LEU A 138 44.95 -1.21 2.43
C LEU A 138 44.81 -1.23 3.95
N GLN A 139 44.84 -2.41 4.57
CA GLN A 139 44.82 -2.54 6.03
C GLN A 139 46.01 -1.79 6.68
N LYS A 140 47.17 -1.75 6.02
CA LYS A 140 48.36 -1.03 6.51
C LYS A 140 48.31 0.48 6.24
N ARG A 141 47.85 0.92 5.07
CA ARG A 141 47.99 2.31 4.60
C ARG A 141 46.73 3.17 4.71
N ALA A 142 45.54 2.55 4.66
CA ALA A 142 44.26 3.25 4.64
C ALA A 142 43.21 2.47 5.45
N LYS A 143 43.40 2.46 6.77
CA LYS A 143 42.56 1.73 7.74
C LYS A 143 41.06 1.95 7.57
N LYS A 144 40.64 3.19 7.28
CA LYS A 144 39.22 3.54 7.07
C LYS A 144 38.62 2.95 5.78
N GLN A 145 39.43 2.68 4.75
CA GLN A 145 38.98 1.99 3.54
C GLN A 145 38.88 0.49 3.78
N ALA A 146 39.84 -0.11 4.50
CA ALA A 146 39.76 -1.51 4.90
C ALA A 146 38.52 -1.76 5.79
N GLU A 147 38.25 -0.87 6.75
CA GLU A 147 37.08 -0.94 7.63
C GLU A 147 35.76 -0.92 6.84
N VAL A 148 35.64 -0.13 5.76
CA VAL A 148 34.47 -0.17 4.87
C VAL A 148 34.27 -1.57 4.28
N LEU A 149 35.34 -2.18 3.77
CA LEU A 149 35.26 -3.51 3.14
C LEU A 149 34.88 -4.59 4.17
N ASP A 150 35.47 -4.54 5.37
CA ASP A 150 35.17 -5.49 6.44
C ASP A 150 33.72 -5.36 6.92
N ILE A 151 33.22 -4.11 7.05
CA ILE A 151 31.82 -3.84 7.41
C ILE A 151 30.86 -4.36 6.33
N LEU A 152 31.14 -4.08 5.05
CA LEU A 152 30.31 -4.54 3.95
C LEU A 152 30.36 -6.06 3.78
N GLU A 153 31.49 -6.73 4.05
CA GLU A 153 31.54 -8.20 4.02
C GLU A 153 30.74 -8.85 5.15
N ALA A 154 30.62 -8.17 6.28
CA ALA A 154 29.86 -8.64 7.43
C ALA A 154 28.36 -8.33 7.34
N SER A 155 27.93 -7.45 6.42
CA SER A 155 26.53 -7.06 6.26
C SER A 155 25.76 -7.99 5.33
N ASP A 156 24.45 -8.07 5.50
CA ASP A 156 23.56 -8.76 4.58
C ASP A 156 23.66 -8.16 3.16
N ASP A 157 23.57 -9.01 2.13
CA ASP A 157 23.73 -8.67 0.70
C ASP A 157 25.02 -7.92 0.32
N LYS A 158 26.01 -7.89 1.23
CA LYS A 158 27.25 -7.13 1.10
C LYS A 158 27.05 -5.64 0.78
N ALA A 159 25.99 -5.05 1.33
CA ALA A 159 25.60 -3.68 1.04
C ALA A 159 25.09 -2.94 2.29
N LEU A 160 25.40 -1.63 2.40
CA LEU A 160 24.90 -0.79 3.48
C LEU A 160 24.54 0.64 3.00
N PRO A 161 23.57 1.30 3.66
CA PRO A 161 23.28 2.70 3.41
C PRO A 161 24.50 3.61 3.60
N LEU A 162 24.71 4.52 2.66
CA LEU A 162 25.80 5.49 2.72
C LEU A 162 25.76 6.34 4.00
N GLN A 163 24.56 6.67 4.48
CA GLN A 163 24.42 7.45 5.71
C GLN A 163 24.78 6.66 6.97
N GLU A 164 24.57 5.35 7.00
CA GLU A 164 24.93 4.48 8.12
C GLU A 164 26.46 4.35 8.24
N LEU A 165 27.14 4.15 7.09
CA LEU A 165 28.60 4.18 7.03
C LEU A 165 29.17 5.51 7.54
N ILE A 166 28.58 6.64 7.14
CA ILE A 166 29.05 7.98 7.54
C ILE A 166 28.73 8.29 9.00
N GLY A 167 27.51 7.96 9.45
CA GLY A 167 26.98 8.34 10.76
C GLY A 167 27.43 7.38 11.85
N GLU A 168 27.01 6.12 11.76
CA GLU A 168 27.21 5.11 12.80
C GLU A 168 28.65 4.61 12.83
N HIS A 169 29.19 4.26 11.66
CA HIS A 169 30.57 3.78 11.52
C HIS A 169 31.61 4.90 11.39
N ARG A 170 31.17 6.17 11.35
CA ARG A 170 32.03 7.36 11.27
C ARG A 170 33.04 7.30 10.11
N ILE A 171 32.63 6.74 8.98
CA ILE A 171 33.45 6.64 7.77
C ILE A 171 33.31 7.93 6.96
N GLY A 172 34.44 8.59 6.68
CA GLY A 172 34.44 9.76 5.80
C GLY A 172 34.13 9.38 4.34
N ARG A 173 33.27 10.18 3.68
CA ARG A 173 32.99 10.10 2.23
C ARG A 173 34.21 9.84 1.34
N PRO A 174 35.40 10.46 1.57
CA PRO A 174 36.58 10.22 0.75
C PRO A 174 37.03 8.75 0.69
N SER A 175 36.80 7.98 1.76
CA SER A 175 37.16 6.55 1.79
C SER A 175 36.28 5.75 0.84
N ILE A 176 34.99 6.07 0.80
CA ILE A 176 34.01 5.43 -0.07
C ILE A 176 34.28 5.80 -1.54
N THR A 177 34.51 7.07 -1.82
CA THR A 177 34.87 7.54 -3.18
C THR A 177 36.19 6.94 -3.67
N ALA A 178 37.16 6.71 -2.79
CA ALA A 178 38.42 6.05 -3.16
C ALA A 178 38.20 4.58 -3.55
N LEU A 179 37.40 3.84 -2.78
CA LEU A 179 37.03 2.46 -3.08
C LEU A 179 36.18 2.36 -4.36
N GLU A 180 35.30 3.32 -4.60
CA GLU A 180 34.49 3.42 -5.83
C GLU A 180 35.39 3.63 -7.06
N LYS A 181 36.40 4.51 -6.96
CA LYS A 181 37.40 4.70 -8.02
C LYS A 181 38.25 3.46 -8.29
N LEU A 182 38.49 2.64 -7.26
CA LEU A 182 39.19 1.36 -7.40
C LEU A 182 38.27 0.28 -8.00
N GLY A 183 36.97 0.54 -8.13
CA GLY A 183 35.99 -0.43 -8.63
C GLY A 183 35.67 -1.53 -7.62
N TRP A 184 35.92 -1.31 -6.34
CA TRP A 184 35.72 -2.31 -5.28
C TRP A 184 34.37 -2.17 -4.59
N VAL A 185 33.78 -0.97 -4.67
CA VAL A 185 32.42 -0.72 -4.25
C VAL A 185 31.69 0.04 -5.34
N GLU A 186 30.38 -0.14 -5.40
CA GLU A 186 29.47 0.66 -6.23
C GLU A 186 28.54 1.45 -5.32
N VAL A 187 28.27 2.71 -5.67
CA VAL A 187 27.25 3.51 -5.00
C VAL A 187 26.01 3.58 -5.87
N THR A 188 25.01 2.78 -5.55
CA THR A 188 23.73 2.74 -6.27
C THR A 188 22.65 3.52 -5.54
N GLU A 189 21.68 4.05 -6.28
CA GLU A 189 20.45 4.57 -5.68
C GLU A 189 19.43 3.44 -5.54
N GLU A 190 19.00 3.19 -4.31
CA GLU A 190 17.98 2.21 -3.96
C GLU A 190 16.71 2.92 -3.50
N LYS A 191 15.54 2.43 -3.93
CA LYS A 191 14.25 2.95 -3.48
C LYS A 191 13.96 2.47 -2.06
N VAL A 192 13.53 3.38 -1.20
CA VAL A 192 13.20 3.13 0.20
C VAL A 192 11.77 3.57 0.44
N ALA A 193 10.98 2.68 1.06
CA ALA A 193 9.66 3.05 1.54
C ALA A 193 9.78 4.03 2.72
N ARG A 194 8.96 5.07 2.73
CA ARG A 194 8.80 5.94 3.89
C ARG A 194 7.95 5.20 4.92
N ASP A 195 8.57 4.70 5.97
CA ASP A 195 7.83 4.18 7.12
C ASP A 195 7.52 5.34 8.09
N PRO A 196 6.23 5.69 8.30
CA PRO A 196 5.83 6.74 9.23
C PRO A 196 6.18 6.43 10.70
N PHE A 197 6.61 5.20 11.00
CA PHE A 197 6.97 4.74 12.34
C PHE A 197 8.44 4.33 12.49
N ALA A 198 9.31 4.63 11.51
CA ALA A 198 10.72 4.22 11.52
C ALA A 198 11.48 4.59 12.80
N ASP A 199 11.13 5.73 13.42
CA ASP A 199 11.78 6.24 14.63
C ASP A 199 11.16 5.71 15.94
N ARG A 200 10.27 4.72 15.89
CA ARG A 200 9.55 4.18 17.05
C ARG A 200 9.89 2.73 17.32
N GLU A 201 10.25 2.43 18.56
CA GLU A 201 10.35 1.07 19.07
C GLU A 201 9.01 0.64 19.67
N PHE A 202 8.47 -0.49 19.20
CA PHE A 202 7.25 -1.08 19.74
C PHE A 202 7.60 -2.29 20.61
N VAL A 203 7.21 -2.24 21.88
CA VAL A 203 7.32 -3.41 22.76
C VAL A 203 6.21 -4.40 22.40
N ALA A 204 6.59 -5.60 21.98
CA ALA A 204 5.65 -6.65 21.64
C ALA A 204 4.75 -6.99 22.83
N THR A 205 3.46 -7.15 22.58
CA THR A 205 2.48 -7.58 23.58
C THR A 205 1.89 -8.94 23.21
N SER A 206 1.42 -9.68 24.22
CA SER A 206 0.80 -11.00 24.04
C SER A 206 -0.72 -10.93 24.22
N PRO A 207 -1.47 -11.92 23.68
CA PRO A 207 -2.88 -12.14 24.01
C PRO A 207 -3.15 -12.08 25.50
N LEU A 208 -4.15 -11.27 25.89
CA LEU A 208 -4.66 -11.26 27.25
C LEU A 208 -5.64 -12.41 27.44
N ASN A 209 -5.75 -12.91 28.67
CA ASN A 209 -6.75 -13.91 29.00
C ASN A 209 -8.14 -13.27 28.92
N LEU A 210 -8.98 -13.77 28.02
CA LEU A 210 -10.37 -13.33 27.89
C LEU A 210 -11.19 -13.81 29.09
N ASN A 211 -12.12 -12.97 29.55
CA ASN A 211 -13.17 -13.43 30.46
C ASN A 211 -14.24 -14.26 29.70
N SER A 212 -15.20 -14.84 30.42
CA SER A 212 -16.23 -15.70 29.80
C SER A 212 -17.09 -14.99 28.74
N GLU A 213 -17.41 -13.71 28.94
CA GLU A 213 -18.22 -12.95 27.97
C GLU A 213 -17.41 -12.63 26.71
N GLN A 214 -16.15 -12.23 26.87
CA GLN A 214 -15.23 -11.96 25.78
C GLN A 214 -14.91 -13.22 24.98
N ALA A 215 -14.70 -14.35 25.67
CA ALA A 215 -14.46 -15.64 25.03
C ALA A 215 -15.69 -16.07 24.21
N GLY A 216 -16.90 -15.96 24.77
CA GLY A 216 -18.13 -16.25 24.03
C GLY A 216 -18.34 -15.33 22.82
N ALA A 217 -17.95 -14.05 22.93
CA ALA A 217 -17.97 -13.13 21.79
C ALA A 217 -16.98 -13.53 20.70
N LEU A 218 -15.75 -13.90 21.06
CA LEU A 218 -14.75 -14.39 20.12
C LEU A 218 -15.21 -15.69 19.44
N GLU A 219 -15.73 -16.65 20.19
CA GLU A 219 -16.30 -17.90 19.65
C GLU A 219 -17.41 -17.61 18.63
N SER A 220 -18.30 -16.64 18.91
CA SER A 220 -19.37 -16.24 17.99
C SER A 220 -18.82 -15.63 16.70
N ILE A 221 -17.77 -14.82 16.79
CA ILE A 221 -17.07 -14.26 15.63
C ILE A 221 -16.43 -15.38 14.80
N MET A 222 -15.72 -16.29 15.46
CA MET A 222 -15.01 -17.39 14.79
C MET A 222 -15.98 -18.37 14.11
N ALA A 223 -17.11 -18.68 14.73
CA ALA A 223 -18.13 -19.54 14.13
C ALA A 223 -18.66 -19.00 12.79
N LEU A 224 -18.76 -17.67 12.63
CA LEU A 224 -19.14 -17.06 11.34
C LEU A 224 -18.00 -17.07 10.34
N ILE A 225 -16.76 -16.84 10.77
CA ILE A 225 -15.57 -16.90 9.91
C ILE A 225 -15.33 -18.33 9.38
N GLU A 226 -15.69 -19.34 10.16
CA GLU A 226 -15.61 -20.77 9.84
C GLU A 226 -16.80 -21.29 9.05
N SER A 227 -17.91 -20.56 9.03
CA SER A 227 -19.09 -20.95 8.26
C SER A 227 -18.79 -20.97 6.75
N ASP A 228 -19.47 -21.87 6.04
CA ASP A 228 -19.19 -22.19 4.63
C ASP A 228 -19.14 -20.94 3.74
N SER A 229 -18.19 -20.91 2.80
CA SER A 229 -17.87 -19.73 1.97
C SER A 229 -19.02 -19.22 1.11
N ASP A 230 -20.07 -20.02 0.94
CA ASP A 230 -21.28 -19.68 0.17
C ASP A 230 -22.33 -18.90 0.99
N SER A 231 -22.14 -18.77 2.32
CA SER A 231 -23.01 -17.93 3.14
C SER A 231 -22.63 -16.46 3.00
N PRO A 232 -23.61 -15.54 2.84
CA PRO A 232 -23.30 -14.11 2.82
C PRO A 232 -22.65 -13.70 4.15
N PRO A 233 -21.66 -12.78 4.13
CA PRO A 233 -21.07 -12.26 5.35
C PRO A 233 -22.16 -11.69 6.25
N ARG A 234 -22.04 -11.93 7.55
CA ARG A 234 -23.02 -11.50 8.55
C ARG A 234 -22.39 -10.48 9.49
N PRO A 235 -22.93 -9.26 9.59
CA PRO A 235 -22.43 -8.29 10.54
C PRO A 235 -22.68 -8.76 11.98
N ILE A 236 -21.70 -8.54 12.84
CA ILE A 236 -21.80 -8.74 14.29
C ILE A 236 -21.70 -7.38 14.97
N LEU A 237 -22.63 -7.08 15.87
CA LEU A 237 -22.51 -5.96 16.79
C LEU A 237 -21.83 -6.42 18.09
N LEU A 238 -20.58 -6.04 18.28
CA LEU A 238 -19.88 -6.22 19.56
C LEU A 238 -20.22 -5.08 20.51
N HIS A 239 -21.30 -5.24 21.29
CA HIS A 239 -21.77 -4.21 22.20
C HIS A 239 -21.12 -4.32 23.59
N GLY A 240 -20.54 -3.21 24.06
CA GLY A 240 -19.95 -3.12 25.39
C GLY A 240 -19.48 -1.71 25.72
N VAL A 241 -19.58 -1.32 26.99
CA VAL A 241 -19.11 0.00 27.47
C VAL A 241 -17.59 0.15 27.30
N THR A 242 -17.07 1.37 27.32
CA THR A 242 -15.62 1.61 27.33
C THR A 242 -14.96 0.87 28.48
N GLY A 243 -13.80 0.26 28.24
CA GLY A 243 -13.08 -0.54 29.24
C GLY A 243 -13.58 -1.98 29.41
N SER A 244 -14.69 -2.39 28.78
CA SER A 244 -15.16 -3.79 28.78
C SER A 244 -14.25 -4.76 28.01
N GLY A 245 -13.26 -4.24 27.28
CA GLY A 245 -12.27 -5.05 26.56
C GLY A 245 -12.66 -5.45 25.14
N LYS A 246 -13.60 -4.75 24.48
CA LYS A 246 -13.94 -4.94 23.05
C LYS A 246 -12.70 -5.03 22.15
N THR A 247 -11.72 -4.17 22.41
CA THR A 247 -10.45 -4.14 21.69
C THR A 247 -9.68 -5.45 21.76
N GLU A 248 -9.64 -6.11 22.91
CA GLU A 248 -8.93 -7.38 23.01
C GLU A 248 -9.63 -8.48 22.21
N VAL A 249 -10.97 -8.49 22.20
CA VAL A 249 -11.76 -9.45 21.42
C VAL A 249 -11.45 -9.31 19.92
N TYR A 250 -11.51 -8.09 19.38
CA TYR A 250 -11.22 -7.92 17.95
C TYR A 250 -9.75 -8.11 17.61
N LEU A 251 -8.81 -7.82 18.51
CA LEU A 251 -7.38 -8.11 18.28
C LEU A 251 -7.12 -9.62 18.20
N GLN A 252 -7.78 -10.42 19.04
CA GLN A 252 -7.70 -11.89 18.96
C GLN A 252 -8.41 -12.44 17.73
N ALA A 253 -9.58 -11.91 17.36
CA ALA A 253 -10.25 -12.29 16.11
C ALA A 253 -9.39 -12.00 14.87
N ILE A 254 -8.70 -10.85 14.84
CA ILE A 254 -7.77 -10.52 13.76
C ILE A 254 -6.61 -11.53 13.72
N GLN A 255 -6.02 -11.88 14.87
CA GLN A 255 -4.95 -12.89 14.91
C GLN A 255 -5.42 -14.23 14.31
N GLU A 256 -6.59 -14.72 14.71
CA GLU A 256 -7.16 -15.98 14.18
C GLU A 256 -7.41 -15.93 12.66
N VAL A 257 -7.80 -14.77 12.13
CA VAL A 257 -7.98 -14.55 10.68
C VAL A 257 -6.62 -14.58 9.97
N LEU A 258 -5.59 -13.95 10.55
CA LEU A 258 -4.23 -13.93 10.02
C LEU A 258 -3.60 -15.33 10.01
N ASP A 259 -3.81 -16.10 11.07
CA ASP A 259 -3.29 -17.48 11.21
C ASP A 259 -3.89 -18.42 10.13
N ARG A 260 -5.03 -18.03 9.54
CA ARG A 260 -5.68 -18.70 8.39
C ARG A 260 -5.23 -18.16 7.04
N GLY A 261 -4.22 -17.28 7.00
CA GLY A 261 -3.69 -16.67 5.77
C GLY A 261 -4.60 -15.60 5.15
N LYS A 262 -5.63 -15.14 5.88
CA LYS A 262 -6.52 -14.07 5.47
C LYS A 262 -6.03 -12.72 6.00
N GLY A 263 -6.48 -11.62 5.39
CA GLY A 263 -6.17 -10.26 5.85
C GLY A 263 -7.32 -9.60 6.62
N ALA A 264 -7.05 -8.45 7.24
CA ALA A 264 -8.04 -7.67 7.99
C ALA A 264 -7.97 -6.17 7.70
N ILE A 265 -9.13 -5.51 7.76
CA ILE A 265 -9.25 -4.05 7.76
C ILE A 265 -9.81 -3.61 9.11
N VAL A 266 -9.21 -2.58 9.70
CA VAL A 266 -9.67 -1.95 10.94
C VAL A 266 -9.95 -0.49 10.65
N LEU A 267 -11.23 -0.16 10.62
CA LEU A 267 -11.70 1.21 10.56
C LEU A 267 -11.77 1.76 11.99
N VAL A 268 -11.14 2.90 12.19
CA VAL A 268 -11.21 3.67 13.42
C VAL A 268 -11.64 5.10 13.10
N PRO A 269 -12.33 5.81 14.02
CA PRO A 269 -12.70 7.20 13.78
C PRO A 269 -11.45 8.06 13.52
N GLU A 270 -11.54 9.02 12.59
CA GLU A 270 -10.37 9.81 12.15
C GLU A 270 -9.71 10.58 13.31
N ILE A 271 -10.53 11.09 14.25
CA ILE A 271 -10.07 11.77 15.47
C ILE A 271 -9.50 10.80 16.52
N SER A 272 -9.91 9.53 16.46
CA SER A 272 -9.56 8.47 17.42
C SER A 272 -8.41 7.59 16.94
N LEU A 273 -7.98 7.75 15.68
CA LEU A 273 -6.72 7.24 15.17
C LEU A 273 -5.55 8.05 15.72
N THR A 274 -5.52 8.11 17.05
CA THR A 274 -4.40 8.62 17.80
C THR A 274 -3.21 7.70 17.57
N PRO A 275 -1.99 8.21 17.75
CA PRO A 275 -0.79 7.37 17.87
C PRO A 275 -1.03 6.17 18.79
N GLN A 276 -1.76 6.31 19.90
CA GLN A 276 -2.02 5.23 20.85
C GLN A 276 -2.79 4.05 20.24
N THR A 277 -3.82 4.30 19.43
CA THR A 277 -4.59 3.25 18.78
C THR A 277 -3.72 2.50 17.77
N ALA A 278 -3.01 3.23 16.90
CA ALA A 278 -2.10 2.63 15.93
C ALA A 278 -0.94 1.87 16.61
N ASP A 279 -0.36 2.45 17.66
CA ASP A 279 0.73 1.87 18.45
C ASP A 279 0.27 0.57 19.12
N ARG A 280 -0.97 0.49 19.61
CA ARG A 280 -1.51 -0.75 20.21
C ARG A 280 -1.57 -1.89 19.21
N PHE A 281 -2.00 -1.63 17.99
CA PHE A 281 -1.98 -2.64 16.93
C PHE A 281 -0.54 -3.01 16.53
N LYS A 282 0.35 -2.02 16.38
CA LYS A 282 1.77 -2.26 16.08
C LYS A 282 2.47 -3.07 17.17
N GLN A 283 2.15 -2.82 18.44
CA GLN A 283 2.64 -3.61 19.58
C GLN A 283 2.08 -5.04 19.58
N ARG A 284 0.80 -5.22 19.25
CA ARG A 284 0.20 -6.56 19.19
C ARG A 284 0.75 -7.40 18.04
N PHE A 285 0.99 -6.77 16.90
CA PHE A 285 1.48 -7.40 15.68
C PHE A 285 2.96 -7.04 15.40
N ALA A 286 3.75 -6.81 16.46
CA ALA A 286 5.15 -6.34 16.33
C ALA A 286 6.04 -7.31 15.54
N HIS A 287 5.77 -8.62 15.66
CA HIS A 287 6.46 -9.67 14.90
C HIS A 287 6.21 -9.61 13.38
N MET A 288 5.19 -8.86 12.94
CA MET A 288 4.83 -8.67 11.54
C MET A 288 4.56 -7.19 11.22
N GLN A 289 5.32 -6.28 11.88
CA GLN A 289 5.11 -4.84 11.76
C GLN A 289 5.13 -4.32 10.31
N ASP A 290 5.97 -4.91 9.46
CA ASP A 290 6.06 -4.61 8.03
C ASP A 290 4.82 -5.00 7.23
N GLN A 291 3.98 -5.88 7.79
CA GLN A 291 2.71 -6.32 7.22
C GLN A 291 1.50 -5.55 7.77
N VAL A 292 1.73 -4.52 8.59
CA VAL A 292 0.67 -3.62 9.09
C VAL A 292 0.78 -2.28 8.39
N ALA A 293 -0.22 -1.97 7.57
CA ALA A 293 -0.36 -0.68 6.91
C ALA A 293 -1.26 0.27 7.70
N VAL A 294 -0.91 1.55 7.73
CA VAL A 294 -1.69 2.61 8.39
C VAL A 294 -2.09 3.67 7.36
N LEU A 295 -3.38 3.98 7.26
CA LEU A 295 -3.92 4.90 6.26
C LEU A 295 -4.75 6.02 6.92
N HIS A 296 -4.19 7.24 6.97
CA HIS A 296 -4.91 8.42 7.50
C HIS A 296 -4.49 9.76 6.90
N SER A 297 -5.23 10.80 7.27
CA SER A 297 -5.07 12.17 6.78
C SER A 297 -3.74 12.81 7.17
N SER A 298 -3.23 12.53 8.38
CA SER A 298 -1.96 13.08 8.89
C SER A 298 -0.68 12.54 8.21
N LEU A 299 -0.75 11.50 7.38
CA LEU A 299 0.39 11.03 6.60
C LEU A 299 0.74 12.03 5.49
N SER A 300 2.04 12.21 5.24
CA SER A 300 2.50 12.90 4.04
C SER A 300 2.07 12.15 2.78
N GLN A 301 2.04 12.86 1.63
CA GLN A 301 1.69 12.23 0.36
C GLN A 301 2.65 11.08 0.00
N GLY A 302 3.92 11.17 0.39
CA GLY A 302 4.90 10.10 0.18
C GLY A 302 4.60 8.87 1.03
N GLU A 303 4.37 9.05 2.34
CA GLU A 303 4.04 7.93 3.25
C GLU A 303 2.73 7.26 2.85
N ARG A 304 1.68 8.04 2.53
CA ARG A 304 0.41 7.47 2.08
C ARG A 304 0.57 6.67 0.78
N HIS A 305 1.42 7.13 -0.13
CA HIS A 305 1.74 6.40 -1.36
C HIS A 305 2.45 5.07 -1.07
N ASP A 306 3.45 5.09 -0.18
CA ASP A 306 4.25 3.91 0.17
C ASP A 306 3.41 2.88 0.96
N GLU A 307 2.57 3.32 1.90
CA GLU A 307 1.62 2.47 2.64
C GLU A 307 0.57 1.85 1.71
N TRP A 308 0.04 2.61 0.75
CA TRP A 308 -0.90 2.06 -0.23
C TRP A 308 -0.23 1.05 -1.18
N LYS A 309 1.00 1.33 -1.64
CA LYS A 309 1.80 0.38 -2.42
C LYS A 309 2.07 -0.91 -1.66
N LYS A 310 2.35 -0.83 -0.35
CA LYS A 310 2.50 -2.00 0.53
C LYS A 310 1.25 -2.89 0.52
N VAL A 311 0.06 -2.29 0.53
CA VAL A 311 -1.22 -3.03 0.40
C VAL A 311 -1.34 -3.65 -1.00
N LEU A 312 -1.13 -2.87 -2.07
CA LEU A 312 -1.25 -3.37 -3.44
C LEU A 312 -0.28 -4.50 -3.78
N ASN A 313 0.94 -4.43 -3.25
CA ASN A 313 1.97 -5.45 -3.43
C ASN A 313 1.77 -6.67 -2.50
N ARG A 314 0.63 -6.74 -1.80
CA ARG A 314 0.25 -7.85 -0.91
C ARG A 314 1.22 -8.06 0.27
N GLN A 315 1.98 -7.02 0.60
CA GLN A 315 2.89 -7.03 1.75
C GLN A 315 2.12 -6.76 3.04
N ALA A 316 1.10 -5.91 3.00
CA ALA A 316 0.22 -5.69 4.16
C ALA A 316 -0.83 -6.80 4.28
N LYS A 317 -0.95 -7.36 5.49
CA LYS A 317 -2.04 -8.26 5.91
C LYS A 317 -3.09 -7.55 6.76
N ILE A 318 -2.71 -6.45 7.42
CA ILE A 318 -3.61 -5.62 8.21
C ILE A 318 -3.55 -4.21 7.65
N VAL A 319 -4.72 -3.60 7.45
CA VAL A 319 -4.84 -2.15 7.22
C VAL A 319 -5.61 -1.53 8.36
N ILE A 320 -5.03 -0.50 8.96
CA ILE A 320 -5.68 0.31 9.99
C ILE A 320 -5.85 1.72 9.43
N GLY A 321 -7.04 2.28 9.52
CA GLY A 321 -7.22 3.65 9.06
C GLY A 321 -8.57 4.24 9.34
N ALA A 322 -8.74 5.47 8.88
CA ALA A 322 -10.02 6.15 8.90
C ALA A 322 -10.96 5.62 7.79
N ARG A 323 -12.03 6.37 7.50
CA ARG A 323 -13.03 6.09 6.43
C ARG A 323 -12.47 5.46 5.15
N SER A 324 -11.45 6.07 4.55
CA SER A 324 -10.95 5.66 3.23
C SER A 324 -10.27 4.30 3.22
N ALA A 325 -9.88 3.77 4.39
CA ALA A 325 -9.27 2.45 4.50
C ALA A 325 -10.23 1.31 4.13
N VAL A 326 -11.54 1.57 4.07
CA VAL A 326 -12.54 0.59 3.59
C VAL A 326 -12.29 0.17 2.14
N PHE A 327 -11.57 1.00 1.37
CA PHE A 327 -11.21 0.72 -0.03
C PHE A 327 -9.85 0.03 -0.18
N ALA A 328 -9.19 -0.35 0.92
CA ALA A 328 -7.89 -1.00 0.86
C ALA A 328 -8.00 -2.39 0.19
N PRO A 329 -7.25 -2.67 -0.89
CA PRO A 329 -7.33 -3.92 -1.63
C PRO A 329 -6.55 -5.05 -0.91
N ILE A 330 -7.02 -5.43 0.28
CA ILE A 330 -6.45 -6.55 1.03
C ILE A 330 -6.75 -7.89 0.31
N GLU A 331 -5.69 -8.65 0.04
CA GLU A 331 -5.81 -10.00 -0.51
C GLU A 331 -6.39 -10.96 0.54
N ASN A 332 -7.31 -11.82 0.14
CA ASN A 332 -8.00 -12.79 1.01
C ASN A 332 -8.57 -12.12 2.28
N LEU A 333 -9.27 -11.00 2.13
CA LEU A 333 -9.91 -10.29 3.24
C LEU A 333 -10.85 -11.23 4.02
N GLY A 334 -10.59 -11.40 5.31
CA GLY A 334 -11.37 -12.28 6.19
C GLY A 334 -12.17 -11.56 7.26
N LEU A 335 -11.81 -10.32 7.59
CA LEU A 335 -12.48 -9.56 8.64
C LEU A 335 -12.36 -8.05 8.39
N ILE A 336 -13.47 -7.34 8.57
CA ILE A 336 -13.50 -5.88 8.71
C ILE A 336 -14.01 -5.55 10.11
N VAL A 337 -13.25 -4.76 10.84
CA VAL A 337 -13.63 -4.23 12.16
C VAL A 337 -13.94 -2.75 12.00
N VAL A 338 -15.10 -2.31 12.49
CA VAL A 338 -15.47 -0.89 12.56
C VAL A 338 -15.55 -0.51 14.03
N ASP A 339 -14.50 0.14 14.55
CA ASP A 339 -14.48 0.56 15.96
C ASP A 339 -15.30 1.84 16.15
N GLU A 340 -15.95 1.98 17.30
CA GLU A 340 -16.82 3.13 17.62
C GLU A 340 -17.81 3.46 16.47
N GLU A 341 -18.55 2.45 15.96
CA GLU A 341 -19.36 2.56 14.72
C GLU A 341 -20.36 3.72 14.67
N HIS A 342 -20.78 4.19 15.84
CA HIS A 342 -21.72 5.29 16.01
C HIS A 342 -21.12 6.67 15.66
N GLU A 343 -19.81 6.76 15.47
CA GLU A 343 -19.12 8.00 15.16
C GLU A 343 -19.49 8.56 13.79
N ASN A 344 -19.94 9.82 13.77
CA ASN A 344 -20.30 10.52 12.52
C ASN A 344 -19.11 10.70 11.57
N SER A 345 -17.89 10.59 12.09
CA SER A 345 -16.66 10.69 11.30
C SER A 345 -16.58 9.64 10.19
N TYR A 346 -17.42 8.59 10.19
CA TYR A 346 -17.51 7.61 9.10
C TYR A 346 -18.29 8.09 7.86
N LYS A 347 -19.07 9.17 7.97
CA LYS A 347 -19.78 9.78 6.84
C LYS A 347 -18.85 10.70 6.06
N GLN A 348 -18.74 10.52 4.75
CA GLN A 348 -18.05 11.45 3.85
C GLN A 348 -18.94 12.69 3.58
N GLU A 349 -18.36 13.88 3.68
CA GLU A 349 -19.09 15.16 3.48
C GLU A 349 -19.16 15.57 1.99
N THR A 350 -18.13 15.23 1.23
CA THR A 350 -18.03 15.52 -0.22
C THR A 350 -18.52 14.34 -1.04
N VAL A 351 -18.89 14.57 -2.31
CA VAL A 351 -19.25 13.50 -3.26
C VAL A 351 -18.17 12.40 -3.25
N PRO A 352 -18.53 11.11 -3.15
CA PRO A 352 -19.87 10.53 -3.25
C PRO A 352 -20.67 10.40 -1.93
N ARG A 353 -20.27 11.12 -0.87
CA ARG A 353 -20.96 11.18 0.43
C ARG A 353 -21.30 9.81 1.03
N TYR A 354 -20.43 8.83 0.84
CA TYR A 354 -20.62 7.48 1.34
C TYR A 354 -20.53 7.39 2.87
N GLN A 355 -21.15 6.36 3.45
CA GLN A 355 -20.94 5.97 4.86
C GLN A 355 -20.01 4.73 4.88
N ALA A 356 -18.75 4.90 5.29
CA ALA A 356 -17.76 3.82 5.41
C ALA A 356 -18.24 2.58 6.22
N ARG A 357 -18.99 2.76 7.31
CA ARG A 357 -19.59 1.66 8.10
C ARG A 357 -20.53 0.82 7.23
N ASP A 358 -21.40 1.48 6.47
CA ASP A 358 -22.38 0.78 5.64
C ASP A 358 -21.71 0.08 4.46
N LEU A 359 -20.55 0.57 4.00
CA LEU A 359 -19.74 -0.11 2.98
C LEU A 359 -19.00 -1.33 3.52
N ALA A 360 -18.75 -1.38 4.82
CA ALA A 360 -18.03 -2.47 5.46
C ALA A 360 -18.91 -3.70 5.75
N VAL A 361 -20.24 -3.56 5.64
CA VAL A 361 -21.26 -4.54 6.06
C VAL A 361 -21.91 -5.25 4.88
#